data_AF-A0A059WK16-F1
#
_entry.id   AF-A0A059WK16-F1
#
_cell.length_a   1.000
_cell.length_b   1.000
_cell.length_c   1.000
_cell.angle_alpha   90.00
_cell.angle_beta   90.00
_cell.angle_gamma   90.00
#
_symmetry.space_group_name_H-M   'P 1'
#
loop_
_entity.id
_entity.type
_entity.pdbx_description
1 polymer ?
#
loop_
_entity_poly.entity_id
_entity_poly.type
_entity_poly.pdbx_seq_one_letter_code
_entity_poly.pdbx_strand_id
1 'polypeptide(L)'
;MKNSDEASTIFECNDDLSAASFHVTLTNRIGLMKKSFSVDIDRYQEVWNHPFQRYSIEVIETTLPTAEAPAGSVITYQLKTKVYYVDRPIGNSWDPIIGSTRQVITNRIYRYDLHLDSKGEIISGVWKTNDRPDFMWVMAPVTNFEGYFSGLGQLL
;
A
#
# COMPACT_ATOMS: atom_id res chain seq x y z
N MET A 1 -45.69 5.86 -17.77
CA MET A 1 -45.86 5.22 -16.45
C MET A 1 -45.15 3.88 -16.45
N LYS A 2 -43.90 3.87 -15.99
CA LYS A 2 -43.26 2.73 -15.33
C LYS A 2 -42.49 3.31 -14.15
N ASN A 3 -42.65 2.63 -13.02
CA ASN A 3 -42.57 3.16 -11.67
C ASN A 3 -41.19 3.66 -11.25
N SER A 4 -41.25 4.60 -10.33
CA SER A 4 -40.23 5.01 -9.38
C SER A 4 -39.73 3.84 -8.52
N ASP A 5 -38.61 4.12 -7.85
CA ASP A 5 -38.12 3.43 -6.65
C ASP A 5 -37.23 2.21 -6.87
N GLU A 6 -35.96 2.48 -7.14
CA GLU A 6 -34.84 2.06 -6.29
C GLU A 6 -33.57 2.73 -6.82
N ALA A 7 -33.17 3.84 -6.19
CA ALA A 7 -31.80 4.33 -6.33
C ALA A 7 -30.91 3.30 -5.62
N SER A 8 -30.49 2.27 -6.36
CA SER A 8 -29.35 1.45 -6.00
C SER A 8 -28.20 2.43 -5.79
N THR A 9 -27.87 2.73 -4.54
CA THR A 9 -26.60 3.35 -4.20
C THR A 9 -25.56 2.33 -4.63
N ILE A 10 -25.11 2.46 -5.88
CA ILE A 10 -23.97 1.74 -6.40
C ILE A 10 -22.85 2.10 -5.43
N PHE A 11 -22.50 1.16 -4.55
CA PHE A 11 -21.22 1.17 -3.88
C PHE A 11 -20.19 1.05 -5.00
N GLU A 12 -19.82 2.19 -5.57
CA GLU A 12 -18.76 2.26 -6.54
C GLU A 12 -17.49 1.82 -5.82
N CYS A 13 -17.08 0.58 -6.10
CA CYS A 13 -15.82 0.01 -5.65
C CYS A 13 -14.67 0.66 -6.45
N ASN A 14 -14.57 1.98 -6.37
CA ASN A 14 -13.61 2.80 -7.13
C ASN A 14 -12.22 2.84 -6.50
N ASP A 15 -12.04 2.13 -5.38
CA ASP A 15 -10.80 2.01 -4.64
C ASP A 15 -10.31 0.56 -4.63
N ASP A 16 -9.48 0.20 -5.63
CA ASP A 16 -8.85 -1.12 -5.77
C ASP A 16 -8.13 -1.53 -4.47
N LEU A 17 -7.40 -0.59 -3.89
CA LEU A 17 -6.78 -0.70 -2.57
C LEU A 17 -7.30 0.41 -1.64
N SER A 18 -8.01 0.02 -0.58
CA SER A 18 -8.47 0.96 0.44
C SER A 18 -7.31 1.55 1.26
N ALA A 19 -7.46 2.81 1.69
CA ALA A 19 -6.44 3.49 2.50
C ALA A 19 -6.20 2.81 3.86
N ALA A 20 -7.25 2.23 4.45
CA ALA A 20 -7.11 1.43 5.67
C ALA A 20 -6.26 0.17 5.45
N SER A 21 -6.52 -0.58 4.37
CA SER A 21 -5.73 -1.78 4.05
C SER A 21 -4.28 -1.45 3.75
N PHE A 22 -4.04 -0.34 3.03
CA PHE A 22 -2.71 0.21 2.83
C PHE A 22 -2.02 0.52 4.16
N HIS A 23 -2.67 1.29 5.04
CA HIS A 23 -2.10 1.70 6.31
C HIS A 23 -1.74 0.50 7.20
N VAL A 24 -2.69 -0.42 7.39
CA VAL A 24 -2.50 -1.62 8.22
C VAL A 24 -1.38 -2.49 7.65
N THR A 25 -1.33 -2.68 6.33
CA THR A 25 -0.26 -3.46 5.70
C THR A 25 1.10 -2.80 5.90
N LEU A 26 1.19 -1.49 5.64
CA LEU A 26 2.43 -0.74 5.77
C LEU A 26 2.99 -0.78 7.20
N THR A 27 2.16 -0.48 8.20
CA THR A 27 2.56 -0.42 9.60
C THR A 27 2.87 -1.80 10.16
N ASN A 28 2.10 -2.83 9.80
CA ASN A 28 2.39 -4.19 10.26
C ASN A 28 3.65 -4.75 9.58
N ARG A 29 3.75 -4.69 8.25
CA ARG A 29 4.87 -5.28 7.51
C ARG A 29 6.19 -4.59 7.84
N ILE A 30 6.25 -3.26 7.72
CA ILE A 30 7.50 -2.53 7.92
C ILE A 30 7.69 -2.16 9.40
N GLY A 31 6.64 -1.63 10.04
CA GLY A 31 6.72 -1.13 11.42
C GLY A 31 6.92 -2.25 12.44
N LEU A 32 6.08 -3.29 12.41
CA LEU A 32 6.12 -4.38 13.38
C LEU A 32 7.01 -5.56 12.94
N MET A 33 6.80 -6.07 11.72
CA MET A 33 7.44 -7.30 11.25
C MET A 33 8.83 -7.07 10.67
N LYS A 34 9.23 -5.83 10.40
CA LYS A 34 10.50 -5.45 9.75
C LYS A 34 10.71 -6.16 8.39
N LYS A 35 9.64 -6.36 7.62
CA LYS A 35 9.66 -7.01 6.31
C LYS A 35 9.15 -6.06 5.22
N SER A 36 9.91 -5.95 4.13
CA SER A 36 9.50 -5.25 2.91
C SER A 36 8.39 -6.00 2.17
N PHE A 37 7.72 -5.32 1.25
CA PHE A 37 6.75 -5.86 0.30
C PHE A 37 6.78 -5.00 -0.97
N SER A 38 6.25 -5.54 -2.08
CA SER A 38 6.24 -4.84 -3.36
C SER A 38 4.88 -4.17 -3.58
N VAL A 39 4.91 -2.99 -4.18
CA VAL A 39 3.75 -2.12 -4.37
C VAL A 39 3.79 -1.55 -5.77
N ASP A 40 2.63 -1.51 -6.42
CA ASP A 40 2.41 -0.61 -7.54
C ASP A 40 2.05 0.78 -7.01
N ILE A 41 2.94 1.73 -7.24
CA ILE A 41 2.99 2.98 -6.45
C ILE A 41 2.00 4.04 -6.91
N ASP A 42 1.38 3.86 -8.07
CA ASP A 42 0.23 4.62 -8.53
C ASP A 42 -0.78 3.73 -9.24
N ARG A 43 -1.89 4.36 -9.65
CA ARG A 43 -3.07 3.72 -10.24
C ARG A 43 -3.21 4.00 -11.74
N TYR A 44 -2.13 4.41 -12.39
CA TYR A 44 -2.16 4.77 -13.80
C TYR A 44 -1.97 3.53 -14.68
N GLN A 45 -1.81 3.72 -15.99
CA GLN A 45 -1.86 2.63 -16.98
C GLN A 45 -0.65 1.69 -16.92
N GLU A 46 0.47 2.14 -16.38
CA GLU A 46 1.69 1.36 -16.31
C GLU A 46 1.77 0.62 -14.98
N VAL A 47 2.17 -0.65 -15.03
CA VAL A 47 2.38 -1.45 -13.82
C VAL A 47 3.86 -1.44 -13.45
N TRP A 48 4.21 -0.78 -12.34
CA TRP A 48 5.59 -0.68 -11.85
C TRP A 48 5.72 -1.17 -10.41
N ASN A 49 6.47 -2.25 -10.22
CA ASN A 49 6.62 -2.89 -8.92
C ASN A 49 7.82 -2.36 -8.16
N HIS A 50 7.56 -1.66 -7.05
CA HIS A 50 8.60 -1.07 -6.21
C HIS A 50 8.62 -1.69 -4.81
N PRO A 51 9.79 -2.16 -4.31
CA PRO A 51 9.92 -2.59 -2.92
C PRO A 51 9.92 -1.41 -1.96
N PHE A 52 8.98 -1.39 -1.01
CA PHE A 52 8.96 -0.39 0.06
C PHE A 52 9.96 -0.72 1.15
N GLN A 53 10.72 0.28 1.61
CA GLN A 53 11.77 0.09 2.62
C GLN A 53 11.47 0.79 3.95
N ARG A 54 10.91 1.99 3.90
CA ARG A 54 10.71 2.84 5.07
C ARG A 54 9.49 3.72 4.88
N TYR A 55 8.89 4.15 5.98
CA TYR A 55 7.84 5.15 5.96
C TYR A 55 7.94 6.11 7.15
N SER A 56 7.21 7.21 7.07
CA SER A 56 6.93 8.12 8.19
C SER A 56 5.48 8.59 8.08
N ILE A 57 4.80 8.69 9.21
CA ILE A 57 3.40 9.15 9.30
C ILE A 57 3.34 10.43 10.12
N GLU A 58 2.62 11.41 9.60
CA GLU A 58 2.27 12.65 10.27
C GLU A 58 0.75 12.71 10.41
N VAL A 59 0.24 12.90 11.62
CA VAL A 59 -1.18 13.21 11.86
C VAL A 59 -1.36 14.70 11.60
N ILE A 60 -2.07 15.05 10.53
CA ILE A 60 -2.30 16.42 10.12
C ILE A 60 -3.44 17.03 10.93
N GLU A 61 -4.51 16.26 11.10
CA GLU A 61 -5.71 16.70 11.81
C GLU A 61 -6.36 15.52 12.53
N THR A 62 -7.05 15.82 13.61
CA THR A 62 -7.88 14.87 14.36
C THR A 62 -9.25 15.51 14.57
N THR A 63 -10.29 14.85 14.07
CA THR A 63 -11.65 15.40 14.04
C THR A 63 -12.68 14.37 14.50
N LEU A 64 -13.90 14.83 14.73
CA LEU A 64 -15.06 13.95 14.82
C LEU A 64 -15.29 13.22 13.48
N PRO A 65 -16.08 12.12 13.45
CA PRO A 65 -16.35 11.38 12.24
C PRO A 65 -16.80 12.27 11.09
N THR A 66 -16.13 12.14 9.95
CA THR A 66 -16.47 12.86 8.71
C THR A 66 -17.70 12.25 8.07
N ALA A 67 -18.24 12.90 7.02
CA ALA A 67 -19.38 12.37 6.28
C ALA A 67 -19.04 11.05 5.55
N GLU A 68 -17.77 10.81 5.21
CA GLU A 68 -17.31 9.55 4.61
C GLU A 68 -17.05 8.45 5.66
N ALA A 69 -17.12 8.76 6.95
CA ALA A 69 -16.88 7.81 8.02
C ALA A 69 -18.11 6.89 8.23
N PRO A 70 -17.92 5.56 8.29
CA PRO A 70 -19.02 4.62 8.50
C PRO A 70 -19.61 4.75 9.91
N ALA A 71 -20.85 4.27 10.07
CA ALA A 71 -21.49 4.19 11.38
C ALA A 71 -20.61 3.40 12.37
N GLY A 72 -20.49 3.91 13.60
CA GLY A 72 -19.60 3.36 14.63
C GLY A 72 -18.23 4.04 14.71
N SER A 73 -17.86 4.86 13.72
CA SER A 73 -16.71 5.77 13.83
C SER A 73 -16.94 6.76 14.97
N VAL A 74 -15.93 7.02 15.78
CA VAL A 74 -15.96 8.06 16.82
C VAL A 74 -14.90 9.14 16.59
N ILE A 75 -13.89 8.86 15.77
CA ILE A 75 -12.80 9.79 15.49
C ILE A 75 -12.24 9.55 14.08
N THR A 76 -11.81 10.62 13.44
CA THR A 76 -11.10 10.62 12.16
C THR A 76 -9.70 11.18 12.34
N TYR A 77 -8.69 10.45 11.85
CA TYR A 77 -7.31 10.94 11.72
C TYR A 77 -7.01 11.21 10.25
N GLN A 78 -6.67 12.46 9.92
CA GLN A 78 -6.12 12.78 8.63
C GLN A 78 -4.61 12.56 8.65
N LEU A 79 -4.12 11.65 7.81
CA LEU A 79 -2.72 11.24 7.77
C LEU A 79 -2.02 11.73 6.52
N LYS A 80 -0.77 12.16 6.68
CA LYS A 80 0.21 12.32 5.62
C LYS A 80 1.29 11.27 5.80
N THR A 81 1.30 10.28 4.92
CA THR A 81 2.26 9.18 4.95
C THR A 81 3.29 9.35 3.84
N LYS A 82 4.56 9.48 4.21
CA LYS A 82 5.67 9.43 3.25
C LYS A 82 6.26 8.03 3.25
N VAL A 83 6.34 7.41 2.07
CA VAL A 83 6.97 6.09 1.86
C VAL A 83 8.25 6.26 1.06
N TYR A 84 9.23 5.41 1.34
CA TYR A 84 10.50 5.33 0.62
C TYR A 84 10.63 3.96 -0.02
N TYR A 85 10.98 3.94 -1.30
CA TYR A 85 11.02 2.73 -2.11
C TYR A 85 12.24 2.69 -3.01
N VAL A 86 12.63 1.48 -3.41
CA VAL A 86 13.71 1.27 -4.38
C VAL A 86 13.17 1.51 -5.78
N ASP A 87 13.87 2.35 -6.53
CA ASP A 87 13.56 2.67 -7.91
C ASP A 87 14.66 2.14 -8.85
N ARG A 88 14.42 2.28 -10.15
CA ARG A 88 15.36 1.90 -11.20
C ARG A 88 16.74 2.50 -10.91
N PRO A 89 17.81 1.70 -11.00
CA PRO A 89 19.15 2.20 -10.77
C PRO A 89 19.61 3.17 -11.86
N ILE A 90 20.64 3.94 -11.54
CA ILE A 90 21.31 4.80 -12.53
C ILE A 90 22.19 3.94 -13.44
N GLY A 91 21.67 3.68 -14.65
CA GLY A 91 22.34 2.86 -15.66
C GLY A 91 22.37 1.37 -15.33
N ASN A 92 22.89 0.58 -16.27
CA ASN A 92 23.03 -0.87 -16.10
C ASN A 92 24.37 -1.21 -15.44
N SER A 93 24.40 -2.31 -14.68
CA SER A 93 25.59 -2.79 -13.97
C SER A 93 25.63 -4.30 -13.98
N TRP A 94 26.83 -4.88 -14.12
CA TRP A 94 27.09 -6.29 -13.85
C TRP A 94 27.38 -6.54 -12.35
N ASP A 95 27.80 -5.50 -11.64
CA ASP A 95 28.07 -5.56 -10.20
C ASP A 95 26.81 -5.26 -9.36
N PRO A 96 26.73 -5.80 -8.12
CA PRO A 96 25.64 -5.49 -7.19
C PRO A 96 25.48 -3.99 -6.95
N ILE A 97 24.22 -3.51 -7.05
CA ILE A 97 23.91 -2.09 -6.95
C ILE A 97 23.57 -1.67 -5.51
N ILE A 98 23.17 -2.61 -4.66
CA ILE A 98 22.78 -2.34 -3.27
C ILE A 98 23.98 -1.72 -2.52
N GLY A 99 23.78 -0.55 -1.91
CA GLY A 99 24.82 0.20 -1.19
C GLY A 99 25.72 1.07 -2.08
N SER A 100 25.54 1.03 -3.40
CA SER A 100 26.31 1.85 -4.34
C SER A 100 25.65 3.21 -4.61
N THR A 101 26.40 4.14 -5.21
CA THR A 101 25.87 5.43 -5.69
C THR A 101 24.87 5.31 -6.83
N ARG A 102 24.75 4.13 -7.45
CA ARG A 102 23.77 3.84 -8.49
C ARG A 102 22.43 3.37 -7.92
N GLN A 103 22.37 3.03 -6.63
CA GLN A 103 21.11 2.68 -5.97
C GLN A 103 20.25 3.94 -5.81
N VAL A 104 19.03 3.87 -6.35
CA VAL A 104 18.06 4.96 -6.20
C VAL A 104 17.03 4.55 -5.16
N ILE A 105 16.96 5.34 -4.08
CA ILE A 105 15.86 5.31 -3.12
C ILE A 105 15.16 6.65 -3.21
N THR A 106 13.91 6.63 -3.64
CA THR A 106 13.07 7.82 -3.76
C THR A 106 11.89 7.72 -2.80
N ASN A 107 10.96 8.67 -2.86
CA ASN A 107 9.82 8.72 -1.96
C ASN A 107 8.53 9.18 -2.64
N ARG A 108 7.40 8.78 -2.07
CA ARG A 108 6.05 9.25 -2.44
C ARG A 108 5.28 9.63 -1.18
N ILE A 109 4.31 10.53 -1.33
CA ILE A 109 3.48 11.01 -0.22
C ILE A 109 2.03 10.70 -0.53
N TYR A 110 1.38 9.97 0.36
CA TYR A 110 -0.06 9.72 0.30
C TYR A 110 -0.78 10.45 1.42
N ARG A 111 -1.99 10.93 1.13
CA ARG A 111 -2.89 11.55 2.11
C ARG A 111 -4.21 10.82 2.14
N TYR A 112 -4.65 10.47 3.35
CA TYR A 112 -5.88 9.71 3.56
C TYR A 112 -6.40 9.95 4.97
N ASP A 113 -7.70 9.75 5.13
CA ASP A 113 -8.36 9.74 6.43
C ASP A 113 -8.44 8.28 6.91
N LEU A 114 -8.26 8.07 8.22
CA LEU A 114 -8.58 6.82 8.91
C LEU A 114 -9.71 7.06 9.90
N HIS A 115 -10.69 6.15 9.88
CA HIS A 115 -11.84 6.19 10.78
C HIS A 115 -11.68 5.10 11.82
N LEU A 116 -11.78 5.48 13.09
CA LEU A 116 -11.62 4.55 14.21
C LEU A 116 -12.88 4.52 15.07
N ASP A 117 -13.14 3.34 15.64
CA ASP A 117 -14.23 3.13 16.59
C ASP A 117 -13.86 3.54 18.03
N SER A 118 -14.80 3.38 18.96
CA SER A 118 -14.59 3.69 20.39
C SER A 118 -13.48 2.90 21.09
N LYS A 119 -13.00 1.81 20.49
CA LYS A 119 -11.90 0.99 21.00
C LYS A 119 -10.55 1.35 20.37
N GLY A 120 -10.54 2.26 19.39
CA GLY A 120 -9.36 2.60 18.61
C GLY A 120 -9.06 1.60 17.49
N GLU A 121 -10.03 0.77 17.09
CA GLU A 121 -9.89 -0.13 15.96
C GLU A 121 -10.12 0.64 14.65
N ILE A 122 -9.25 0.45 13.65
CA ILE A 122 -9.42 1.03 12.32
C ILE A 122 -10.57 0.28 11.62
N ILE A 123 -11.65 0.99 11.29
CA ILE A 123 -12.83 0.41 10.65
C ILE A 123 -12.92 0.76 9.16
N SER A 124 -12.38 1.90 8.74
CA SER A 124 -12.23 2.24 7.33
C SER A 124 -11.19 3.33 7.11
N GLY A 125 -10.94 3.66 5.83
CA GLY A 125 -10.09 4.77 5.45
C GLY A 125 -10.33 5.19 4.01
N VAL A 126 -10.17 6.48 3.75
CA VAL A 126 -10.54 7.13 2.47
C VAL A 126 -9.37 7.94 1.95
N TRP A 127 -9.02 7.75 0.67
CA TRP A 127 -7.98 8.53 0.02
C TRP A 127 -8.42 9.98 -0.18
N LYS A 128 -7.56 10.94 0.17
CA LYS A 128 -7.80 12.38 -0.07
C LYS A 128 -7.09 12.90 -1.33
N THR A 129 -6.31 12.06 -1.98
CA THR A 129 -5.63 12.34 -3.25
C THR A 129 -5.97 11.26 -4.27
N ASN A 130 -6.06 11.64 -5.55
CA ASN A 130 -6.19 10.66 -6.63
C ASN A 130 -4.92 9.83 -6.80
N ASP A 131 -3.77 10.40 -6.45
CA ASP A 131 -2.52 9.66 -6.36
C ASP A 131 -2.58 8.71 -5.15
N ARG A 132 -2.63 7.41 -5.45
CA ARG A 132 -2.72 6.29 -4.49
C ARG A 132 -2.16 5.02 -5.13
N PRO A 133 -1.63 4.08 -4.35
CA PRO A 133 -1.15 2.81 -4.89
C PRO A 133 -2.31 1.95 -5.43
N ASP A 134 -2.03 1.13 -6.43
CA ASP A 134 -3.02 0.24 -7.04
C ASP A 134 -3.13 -1.07 -6.26
N PHE A 135 -2.03 -1.81 -6.13
CA PHE A 135 -1.99 -3.06 -5.37
C PHE A 135 -0.67 -3.29 -4.62
N MET A 136 -0.71 -4.20 -3.65
CA MET A 136 0.44 -4.61 -2.83
C MET A 136 0.53 -6.12 -2.81
N TRP A 137 1.76 -6.65 -2.83
CA TRP A 137 1.96 -8.09 -2.78
C TRP A 137 3.27 -8.48 -2.09
N VAL A 138 3.29 -9.73 -1.62
CA VAL A 138 4.45 -10.39 -1.04
C VAL A 138 4.66 -11.71 -1.77
N MET A 139 5.91 -12.12 -1.95
CA MET A 139 6.18 -13.49 -2.38
C MET A 139 5.85 -14.46 -1.25
N ALA A 140 5.02 -15.46 -1.56
CA ALA A 140 4.87 -16.63 -0.72
C ALA A 140 6.19 -17.42 -0.71
N PRO A 141 6.49 -18.17 0.37
CA PRO A 141 7.57 -19.14 0.34
C PRO A 141 7.38 -20.08 -0.85
N VAL A 142 8.40 -20.22 -1.69
CA VAL A 142 8.35 -21.17 -2.81
C VAL A 142 8.52 -22.57 -2.23
N THR A 143 7.69 -23.52 -2.67
CA THR A 143 7.89 -24.95 -2.40
C THR A 143 9.18 -25.45 -3.06
N ASN A 144 9.64 -26.64 -2.68
CA ASN A 144 10.80 -27.24 -3.34
C ASN A 144 10.54 -27.40 -4.84
N PHE A 145 11.53 -27.06 -5.67
CA PHE A 145 11.46 -27.29 -7.11
C PHE A 145 11.48 -28.80 -7.38
N GLU A 146 10.44 -29.30 -8.03
CA GLU A 146 10.33 -30.69 -8.47
C GLU A 146 10.50 -30.75 -10.00
N GLY A 147 11.30 -31.71 -10.48
CA GLY A 147 11.48 -31.94 -11.92
C GLY A 147 12.91 -32.34 -12.28
N TYR A 148 13.15 -32.47 -13.59
CA TYR A 148 14.44 -32.90 -14.17
C TYR A 148 15.65 -32.10 -13.66
N PHE A 149 15.43 -30.83 -13.31
CA PHE A 149 16.46 -29.91 -12.83
C PHE A 149 16.54 -29.76 -11.30
N SER A 150 15.99 -30.69 -10.52
CA SER A 150 16.02 -30.63 -9.05
C SER A 150 17.45 -30.66 -8.46
N GLY A 151 18.45 -31.07 -9.24
CA GLY A 151 19.87 -31.05 -8.88
C GLY A 151 20.64 -29.77 -9.22
N LEU A 152 20.00 -28.68 -9.67
CA LEU A 152 20.71 -27.45 -10.12
C LEU A 152 21.64 -26.81 -9.06
N GLY A 153 21.44 -27.11 -7.77
CA GLY A 153 22.31 -26.65 -6.67
C GLY A 153 23.49 -27.56 -6.32
N GLN A 154 23.67 -28.69 -7.02
CA GLN A 154 24.72 -29.68 -6.73
C GLN A 154 25.95 -29.57 -7.65
N LEU A 155 25.93 -28.66 -8.62
CA LEU A 155 27.00 -28.45 -9.60
C LEU A 155 27.90 -27.24 -9.26
N LEU A 156 27.84 -26.74 -8.03
CA LEU A 156 28.72 -25.70 -7.51
C LEU A 156 29.74 -26.30 -6.54
#